data_AF-A0A3E5GDZ4-F1
#
_entry.id   AF-A0A3E5GDZ4-F1
#
_cell.length_a   1.000
_cell.length_b   1.000
_cell.length_c   1.000
_cell.angle_alpha   90.00
_cell.angle_beta   90.00
_cell.angle_gamma   90.00
#
_symmetry.space_group_name_H-M   'P 1'
#
loop_
_entity.id
_entity.type
_entity.pdbx_description
1 polymer ?
#
loop_
_entity_poly.entity_id
_entity_poly.type
_entity_poly.pdbx_seq_one_letter_code
_entity_poly.pdbx_strand_id
1 'polypeptide(L)'
;MKQVTSILKMFFFALLLIGGTACTSNFADINRKDYEVDKNELGRENYNLGATLRGLQGLVVPVKEHLYQFIEALAAGPYAGYFGATNPWTTKFETYNPSVDWQDKTFSDVFTETYPLYRDLRDQSDDPVALALSKLLRVAIMHRMTDMYGPIPYSKIVDEQGGISLSVPYDSQADVYKQMLKELDEVDVVLKENLNLGTEAFRKFDDVYYGDMNKWHKYTNSLKLRMAIRMSYVDPATAQQVAEAAVSAGVITSNADNAWLTVEENRASMIFNGWNDHRVGADIISYMNGYNDPRRPKMFTTVKLDERVGGQNVKVDGYAGIRIGIDVANKDEVKDRYSKPVIATESPYLWMNAAEITFLRAEGALRGWNMGGDAKSLYEQAITLSFDQYGLTGADAYVADSQNKPQAYTDPMRTYSVAAPASTITIAWQDGDDKFEANLERIITQKWIAMFPCTVEAWSEYRRTGYPKLLPVVVNNSGGVINDKVIKIRRLWYPPREYSNNQYITEAVKMLGGDDNGATPLWWDKKPRTP
;
A
#
# COMPACT_ATOMS: atom_id res chain seq x y z
N MET A 1 -46.10 -34.04 65.29
CA MET A 1 -44.95 -33.28 64.71
C MET A 1 -43.68 -34.10 64.45
N LYS A 2 -43.69 -35.45 64.48
CA LYS A 2 -42.52 -36.28 64.08
C LYS A 2 -42.63 -36.91 62.68
N GLN A 3 -43.82 -37.01 62.08
CA GLN A 3 -43.98 -37.56 60.72
C GLN A 3 -43.79 -36.52 59.60
N VAL A 4 -44.06 -35.24 59.87
CA VAL A 4 -43.93 -34.16 58.86
C VAL A 4 -42.45 -33.84 58.57
N THR A 5 -41.57 -33.97 59.56
CA THR A 5 -40.12 -33.74 59.40
C THR A 5 -39.38 -34.85 58.64
N SER A 6 -39.91 -36.08 58.59
CA SER A 6 -39.32 -37.18 57.81
C SER A 6 -39.65 -37.10 56.33
N ILE A 7 -40.86 -36.63 55.99
CA ILE A 7 -41.29 -36.48 54.59
C ILE A 7 -40.54 -35.32 53.93
N LEU A 8 -40.33 -34.21 54.66
CA LEU A 8 -39.55 -33.08 54.14
C LEU A 8 -38.07 -33.42 53.87
N LYS A 9 -37.44 -34.25 54.72
CA LYS A 9 -36.05 -34.70 54.51
C LYS A 9 -35.93 -35.66 53.33
N MET A 10 -36.92 -36.51 53.11
CA MET A 10 -36.95 -37.42 51.96
C MET A 10 -37.24 -36.68 50.64
N PHE A 11 -38.05 -35.61 50.69
CA PHE A 11 -38.28 -34.71 49.55
C PHE A 11 -37.05 -33.87 49.20
N PHE A 12 -36.30 -33.38 50.19
CA PHE A 12 -35.06 -32.62 49.95
C PHE A 12 -33.92 -33.50 49.42
N PHE A 13 -33.83 -34.77 49.86
CA PHE A 13 -32.83 -35.70 49.34
C PHE A 13 -33.17 -36.20 47.91
N ALA A 14 -34.47 -36.35 47.60
CA ALA A 14 -34.93 -36.65 46.24
C ALA A 14 -34.75 -35.47 45.27
N LEU A 15 -34.91 -34.21 45.72
CA LEU A 15 -34.63 -33.04 44.89
C LEU A 15 -33.13 -32.84 44.62
N LEU A 16 -32.25 -33.20 45.57
CA LEU A 16 -30.79 -33.12 45.37
C LEU A 16 -30.25 -34.21 44.42
N LEU A 17 -30.95 -35.35 44.30
CA LEU A 17 -30.56 -36.43 43.37
C LEU A 17 -31.05 -36.21 41.93
N ILE A 18 -31.94 -35.26 41.68
CA ILE A 18 -32.43 -34.90 40.32
C ILE A 18 -31.67 -33.70 39.75
N GLY A 19 -30.90 -32.97 40.57
CA GLY A 19 -30.04 -31.85 40.13
C GLY A 19 -28.68 -32.25 39.54
N GLY A 20 -28.34 -33.55 39.51
CA GLY A 20 -27.02 -34.06 39.10
C GLY A 20 -26.85 -34.42 37.63
N THR A 21 -27.89 -34.30 36.81
CA THR A 21 -27.81 -34.57 35.36
C THR A 21 -28.38 -33.39 34.57
N ALA A 22 -27.75 -32.23 34.71
CA ALA A 22 -27.92 -31.14 33.75
C ALA A 22 -27.32 -31.57 32.42
N CYS A 23 -28.13 -32.25 31.59
CA CYS A 23 -27.87 -32.46 30.17
C CYS A 23 -27.92 -31.08 29.49
N THR A 24 -26.81 -30.36 29.48
CA THR A 24 -26.64 -29.11 28.70
C THR A 24 -25.83 -29.33 27.43
N SER A 25 -25.53 -30.59 27.06
CA SER A 25 -24.63 -30.88 25.94
C SER A 25 -25.24 -30.74 24.55
N ASN A 26 -26.57 -30.67 24.39
CA ASN A 26 -27.21 -30.85 23.07
C ASN A 26 -28.27 -29.76 22.72
N PHE A 27 -28.25 -28.59 23.34
CA PHE A 27 -29.17 -27.51 22.95
C PHE A 27 -28.95 -27.01 21.50
N ALA A 28 -27.73 -27.18 20.97
CA ALA A 28 -27.42 -26.91 19.57
C ALA A 28 -28.02 -27.98 18.62
N ASP A 29 -28.12 -29.23 19.06
CA ASP A 29 -28.66 -30.33 18.23
C ASP A 29 -30.19 -30.34 18.19
N ILE A 30 -30.86 -29.89 19.26
CA ILE A 30 -32.33 -29.91 19.37
C ILE A 30 -32.98 -28.70 18.64
N ASN A 31 -32.21 -27.64 18.37
CA ASN A 31 -32.67 -26.46 17.61
C ASN A 31 -32.21 -26.43 16.14
N ARG A 32 -31.58 -27.50 15.64
CA ARG A 32 -31.19 -27.61 14.23
C ARG A 32 -32.43 -27.89 13.37
N LYS A 33 -32.61 -27.14 12.29
CA LYS A 33 -33.52 -27.53 11.21
C LYS A 33 -32.82 -28.57 10.33
N ASP A 34 -33.52 -29.60 9.86
CA ASP A 34 -33.02 -30.70 9.00
C ASP A 34 -32.37 -30.25 7.65
N TYR A 35 -32.20 -28.95 7.42
CA TYR A 35 -31.59 -28.34 6.23
C TYR A 35 -30.36 -27.47 6.55
N GLU A 36 -29.95 -27.37 7.82
CA GLU A 36 -28.75 -26.62 8.22
C GLU A 36 -27.50 -27.48 8.09
N VAL A 37 -26.66 -27.10 7.12
CA VAL A 37 -25.40 -27.76 6.76
C VAL A 37 -24.42 -27.74 7.93
N ASP A 38 -23.82 -28.89 8.26
CA ASP A 38 -22.83 -29.01 9.33
C ASP A 38 -21.46 -28.37 8.99
N LYS A 39 -20.65 -27.99 9.99
CA LYS A 39 -19.25 -27.55 9.79
C LYS A 39 -18.43 -28.58 9.02
N ASN A 40 -18.70 -29.88 9.17
CA ASN A 40 -18.06 -30.94 8.38
C ASN A 40 -18.58 -31.02 6.93
N GLU A 41 -19.81 -30.58 6.67
CA GLU A 41 -20.39 -30.54 5.32
C GLU A 41 -20.04 -29.24 4.57
N LEU A 42 -19.86 -28.12 5.28
CA LEU A 42 -19.25 -26.86 4.81
C LEU A 42 -17.74 -26.99 4.56
N GLY A 43 -17.11 -27.97 5.21
CA GLY A 43 -15.69 -28.35 5.05
C GLY A 43 -15.39 -29.21 3.82
N ARG A 44 -16.35 -29.40 2.91
CA ARG A 44 -16.12 -30.09 1.62
C ARG A 44 -15.19 -29.23 0.73
N GLU A 45 -13.89 -29.43 0.92
CA GLU A 45 -12.74 -28.95 0.11
C GLU A 45 -12.13 -27.56 0.42
N ASN A 46 -11.98 -27.14 1.69
CA ASN A 46 -11.22 -25.91 2.04
C ASN A 46 -11.66 -24.63 1.27
N TYR A 47 -12.87 -24.63 0.69
CA TYR A 47 -13.33 -23.56 -0.20
C TYR A 47 -13.43 -22.21 0.52
N ASN A 48 -13.89 -22.22 1.76
CA ASN A 48 -13.99 -21.01 2.59
C ASN A 48 -12.61 -20.44 2.97
N LEU A 49 -11.62 -21.30 3.22
CA LEU A 49 -10.23 -20.89 3.43
C LEU A 49 -9.65 -20.22 2.17
N GLY A 50 -9.91 -20.81 1.00
CA GLY A 50 -9.51 -20.23 -0.28
C GLY A 50 -10.16 -18.88 -0.59
N ALA A 51 -11.44 -18.71 -0.22
CA ALA A 51 -12.15 -17.44 -0.40
C ALA A 51 -11.62 -16.35 0.54
N THR A 52 -11.35 -16.68 1.81
CA THR A 52 -10.84 -15.71 2.79
C THR A 52 -9.40 -15.27 2.48
N LEU A 53 -8.50 -16.20 2.15
CA LEU A 53 -7.12 -15.87 1.74
C LEU A 53 -7.08 -14.98 0.50
N ARG A 54 -7.83 -15.32 -0.55
CA ARG A 54 -7.89 -14.50 -1.77
C ARG A 54 -8.55 -13.15 -1.53
N GLY A 55 -9.57 -13.09 -0.67
CA GLY A 55 -10.18 -11.84 -0.24
C GLY A 55 -9.16 -10.90 0.43
N LEU A 56 -8.33 -11.43 1.33
CA LEU A 56 -7.24 -10.66 1.96
C LEU A 56 -6.18 -10.23 0.95
N GLN A 57 -5.77 -11.10 0.01
CA GLN A 57 -4.85 -10.74 -1.08
C GLN A 57 -5.41 -9.56 -1.89
N GLY A 58 -6.70 -9.61 -2.25
CA GLY A 58 -7.38 -8.55 -2.99
C GLY A 58 -7.53 -7.21 -2.26
N LEU A 59 -7.13 -7.12 -0.99
CA LEU A 59 -7.14 -5.89 -0.19
C LEU A 59 -5.73 -5.29 0.03
N VAL A 60 -4.66 -6.04 -0.24
CA VAL A 60 -3.28 -5.52 -0.12
C VAL A 60 -3.09 -4.35 -1.09
N VAL A 61 -3.49 -4.52 -2.34
CA VAL A 61 -3.84 -3.44 -3.26
C VAL A 61 -5.30 -3.70 -3.66
N PRO A 62 -6.25 -2.81 -3.34
CA PRO A 62 -7.67 -3.08 -3.55
C PRO A 62 -7.99 -3.46 -5.00
N VAL A 63 -8.56 -4.65 -5.23
CA VAL A 63 -8.93 -5.09 -6.59
C VAL A 63 -10.32 -4.63 -7.01
N LYS A 64 -11.16 -4.23 -6.06
CA LYS A 64 -12.48 -3.63 -6.33
C LYS A 64 -12.31 -2.22 -6.89
N GLU A 65 -12.98 -1.92 -7.99
CA GLU A 65 -12.84 -0.68 -8.76
C GLU A 65 -12.99 0.58 -7.92
N HIS A 66 -14.04 0.68 -7.09
CA HIS A 66 -14.27 1.88 -6.30
C HIS A 66 -13.25 2.04 -5.17
N LEU A 67 -12.90 0.97 -4.47
CA LEU A 67 -11.92 1.05 -3.39
C LEU A 67 -10.53 1.37 -3.94
N TYR A 68 -10.15 0.80 -5.09
CA TYR A 68 -8.95 1.18 -5.83
C TYR A 68 -9.02 2.65 -6.24
N GLN A 69 -10.14 3.10 -6.80
CA GLN A 69 -10.31 4.48 -7.25
C GLN A 69 -10.08 5.47 -6.10
N PHE A 70 -10.71 5.24 -4.94
CA PHE A 70 -10.58 6.13 -3.79
C PHE A 70 -9.16 6.16 -3.23
N ILE A 71 -8.54 4.99 -3.01
CA ILE A 71 -7.24 4.91 -2.34
C ILE A 71 -6.09 5.20 -3.31
N GLU A 72 -6.06 4.52 -4.44
CA GLU A 72 -4.92 4.56 -5.37
C GLU A 72 -5.06 5.69 -6.39
N ALA A 73 -6.22 5.85 -7.05
CA ALA A 73 -6.34 6.79 -8.17
C ALA A 73 -6.64 8.24 -7.74
N LEU A 74 -7.42 8.42 -6.66
CA LEU A 74 -7.87 9.73 -6.18
C LEU A 74 -7.03 10.27 -5.03
N ALA A 75 -6.67 9.44 -4.03
CA ALA A 75 -5.91 9.90 -2.88
C ALA A 75 -4.39 9.79 -3.10
N ALA A 76 -3.83 8.59 -2.97
CA ALA A 76 -2.37 8.42 -2.95
C ALA A 76 -1.72 8.65 -4.33
N GLY A 77 -2.40 8.34 -5.44
CA GLY A 77 -1.89 8.55 -6.80
C GLY A 77 -1.52 10.00 -7.11
N PRO A 78 -2.43 10.98 -6.89
CA PRO A 78 -2.09 12.39 -7.04
C PRO A 78 -1.01 12.84 -6.06
N TYR A 79 -1.04 12.39 -4.81
CA TYR A 79 -0.01 12.78 -3.83
C TYR A 79 1.37 12.17 -4.13
N ALA A 80 1.41 11.08 -4.89
CA ALA A 80 2.61 10.46 -5.41
C ALA A 80 3.09 11.04 -6.76
N GLY A 81 2.34 11.94 -7.41
CA GLY A 81 2.69 12.42 -8.75
C GLY A 81 2.33 11.47 -9.90
N TYR A 82 1.59 10.39 -9.63
CA TYR A 82 1.34 9.33 -10.61
C TYR A 82 0.07 9.49 -11.41
N PHE A 83 -1.00 10.02 -10.80
CA PHE A 83 -2.31 10.12 -11.45
C PHE A 83 -2.95 11.47 -11.17
N GLY A 84 -3.79 11.95 -12.09
CA GLY A 84 -4.67 13.11 -11.87
C GLY A 84 -6.05 12.88 -12.49
N ALA A 85 -7.07 13.51 -11.92
CA ALA A 85 -8.45 13.30 -12.34
C ALA A 85 -8.80 14.12 -13.60
N THR A 86 -9.71 13.58 -14.41
CA THR A 86 -10.24 14.23 -15.61
C THR A 86 -11.70 14.65 -15.47
N ASN A 87 -12.35 14.26 -14.38
CA ASN A 87 -13.74 14.66 -14.14
C ASN A 87 -13.81 16.07 -13.55
N PRO A 88 -14.90 16.81 -13.83
CA PRO A 88 -15.14 18.14 -13.30
C PRO A 88 -15.62 18.12 -11.83
N TRP A 89 -14.95 17.35 -10.98
CA TRP A 89 -15.25 17.27 -9.55
C TRP A 89 -14.71 18.49 -8.80
N THR A 90 -15.56 19.10 -7.98
CA THR A 90 -15.24 20.29 -7.17
C THR A 90 -14.65 19.95 -5.81
N THR A 91 -14.96 18.76 -5.28
CA THR A 91 -14.37 18.19 -4.06
C THR A 91 -13.54 16.98 -4.42
N LYS A 92 -12.23 17.05 -4.17
CA LYS A 92 -11.32 15.93 -4.46
C LYS A 92 -10.05 16.00 -3.61
N PHE A 93 -9.44 14.84 -3.43
CA PHE A 93 -8.19 14.70 -2.67
C PHE A 93 -7.07 15.55 -3.27
N GLU A 94 -6.90 15.55 -4.60
CA GLU A 94 -5.81 16.28 -5.27
C GLU A 94 -5.88 17.82 -5.15
N THR A 95 -7.02 18.39 -4.75
CA THR A 95 -7.17 19.81 -4.40
C THR A 95 -7.34 20.05 -2.90
N TYR A 96 -7.08 19.03 -2.08
CA TYR A 96 -7.11 19.06 -0.61
C TYR A 96 -8.48 19.40 0.01
N ASN A 97 -9.56 19.03 -0.67
CA ASN A 97 -10.93 19.18 -0.18
C ASN A 97 -11.83 17.97 -0.54
N PRO A 98 -11.40 16.71 -0.26
CA PRO A 98 -12.22 15.53 -0.52
C PRO A 98 -13.54 15.62 0.25
N SER A 99 -14.62 15.11 -0.35
CA SER A 99 -15.92 15.03 0.31
C SER A 99 -15.88 14.03 1.48
N VAL A 100 -16.84 14.15 2.40
CA VAL A 100 -16.91 13.31 3.61
C VAL A 100 -17.05 11.83 3.26
N ASP A 101 -17.86 11.50 2.25
CA ASP A 101 -18.05 10.13 1.79
C ASP A 101 -16.75 9.52 1.24
N TRP A 102 -15.93 10.31 0.53
CA TRP A 102 -14.63 9.81 0.04
C TRP A 102 -13.67 9.53 1.20
N GLN A 103 -13.67 10.38 2.23
CA GLN A 103 -12.87 10.16 3.44
C GLN A 103 -13.29 8.87 4.16
N ASP A 104 -14.60 8.66 4.33
CA ASP A 104 -15.16 7.44 4.91
C ASP A 104 -14.72 6.19 4.12
N LYS A 105 -14.82 6.24 2.79
CA LYS A 105 -14.45 5.13 1.90
C LYS A 105 -12.97 4.77 1.99
N THR A 106 -12.08 5.76 2.03
CA THR A 106 -10.63 5.50 2.15
C THR A 106 -10.21 4.93 3.50
N PHE A 107 -11.01 5.13 4.56
CA PHE A 107 -10.72 4.64 5.90
C PHE A 107 -11.52 3.38 6.25
N SER A 108 -12.83 3.53 6.48
CA SER A 108 -13.68 2.52 7.10
C SER A 108 -13.85 1.25 6.26
N ASP A 109 -13.95 1.37 4.92
CA ASP A 109 -14.16 0.22 4.05
C ASP A 109 -12.98 -0.77 4.15
N VAL A 110 -11.74 -0.28 4.27
CA VAL A 110 -10.57 -1.17 4.39
C VAL A 110 -10.63 -2.01 5.67
N PHE A 111 -11.00 -1.41 6.81
CA PHE A 111 -11.13 -2.14 8.07
C PHE A 111 -12.31 -3.11 8.06
N THR A 112 -13.48 -2.65 7.58
CA THR A 112 -14.71 -3.46 7.53
C THR A 112 -14.63 -4.61 6.54
N GLU A 113 -13.82 -4.52 5.49
CA GLU A 113 -13.59 -5.63 4.56
C GLU A 113 -12.46 -6.57 5.03
N THR A 114 -11.39 -6.05 5.63
CA THR A 114 -10.22 -6.86 6.02
C THR A 114 -10.49 -7.75 7.22
N TYR A 115 -11.02 -7.17 8.30
CA TYR A 115 -11.04 -7.87 9.59
C TYR A 115 -12.01 -9.05 9.64
N PRO A 116 -13.21 -9.01 9.04
CA PRO A 116 -14.07 -10.19 8.94
C PRO A 116 -13.37 -11.35 8.24
N LEU A 117 -12.67 -11.10 7.11
CA LEU A 117 -11.90 -12.14 6.41
C LEU A 117 -10.77 -12.69 7.28
N TYR A 118 -10.07 -11.82 8.00
CA TYR A 118 -8.99 -12.23 8.90
C TYR A 118 -9.50 -13.10 10.08
N ARG A 119 -10.62 -12.73 10.71
CA ARG A 119 -11.26 -13.57 11.74
C ARG A 119 -11.75 -14.87 11.15
N ASP A 120 -12.50 -14.81 10.06
CA ASP A 120 -13.13 -15.98 9.45
C ASP A 120 -12.07 -17.03 9.10
N LEU A 121 -10.91 -16.61 8.59
CA LEU A 121 -9.79 -17.50 8.34
C LEU A 121 -9.27 -18.17 9.63
N ARG A 122 -9.13 -17.41 10.72
CA ARG A 122 -8.71 -17.95 12.03
C ARG A 122 -9.73 -18.90 12.64
N ASP A 123 -11.01 -18.68 12.40
CA ASP A 123 -12.09 -19.55 12.89
C ASP A 123 -12.26 -20.83 12.04
N GLN A 124 -11.78 -20.80 10.79
CA GLN A 124 -11.93 -21.88 9.81
C GLN A 124 -10.70 -22.79 9.70
N SER A 125 -9.54 -22.38 10.20
CA SER A 125 -8.28 -23.09 9.97
C SER A 125 -7.35 -23.07 11.18
N ASP A 126 -6.88 -24.26 11.56
CA ASP A 126 -5.76 -24.44 12.50
C ASP A 126 -4.42 -24.66 11.76
N ASP A 127 -4.41 -24.62 10.42
CA ASP A 127 -3.18 -24.77 9.64
C ASP A 127 -2.22 -23.60 9.91
N PRO A 128 -0.99 -23.86 10.39
CA PRO A 128 -0.07 -22.81 10.79
C PRO A 128 0.38 -21.93 9.62
N VAL A 129 0.50 -22.48 8.41
CA VAL A 129 0.88 -21.72 7.21
C VAL A 129 -0.27 -20.81 6.77
N ALA A 130 -1.51 -21.31 6.77
CA ALA A 130 -2.68 -20.47 6.49
C ALA A 130 -2.80 -19.30 7.48
N LEU A 131 -2.61 -19.57 8.77
CA LEU A 131 -2.62 -18.55 9.82
C LEU A 131 -1.47 -17.55 9.65
N ALA A 132 -0.27 -18.00 9.30
CA ALA A 132 0.87 -17.13 9.02
C ALA A 132 0.62 -16.23 7.79
N LEU A 133 0.10 -16.78 6.70
CA LEU A 133 -0.24 -16.02 5.50
C LEU A 133 -1.33 -14.97 5.79
N SER A 134 -2.36 -15.31 6.58
CA SER A 134 -3.39 -14.33 6.96
C SER A 134 -2.83 -13.16 7.77
N LYS A 135 -1.92 -13.45 8.71
CA LYS A 135 -1.22 -12.43 9.52
C LYS A 135 -0.33 -11.56 8.64
N LEU A 136 0.41 -12.15 7.71
CA LEU A 136 1.23 -11.45 6.73
C LEU A 136 0.39 -10.50 5.86
N LEU A 137 -0.73 -10.97 5.33
CA LEU A 137 -1.63 -10.16 4.51
C LEU A 137 -2.26 -9.02 5.32
N ARG A 138 -2.65 -9.27 6.57
CA ARG A 138 -3.11 -8.23 7.48
C ARG A 138 -2.05 -7.14 7.67
N VAL A 139 -0.78 -7.50 7.90
CA VAL A 139 0.32 -6.52 8.01
C VAL A 139 0.51 -5.78 6.68
N ALA A 140 0.46 -6.48 5.54
CA ALA A 140 0.59 -5.88 4.22
C ALA A 140 -0.55 -4.87 3.91
N ILE A 141 -1.76 -5.07 4.42
CA ILE A 141 -2.85 -4.10 4.29
C ILE A 141 -2.70 -2.95 5.30
N MET A 142 -2.44 -3.28 6.57
CA MET A 142 -2.49 -2.30 7.66
C MET A 142 -1.27 -1.38 7.72
N HIS A 143 -0.09 -1.80 7.21
CA HIS A 143 1.05 -0.88 7.10
C HIS A 143 0.72 0.29 6.17
N ARG A 144 -0.01 0.03 5.07
CA ARG A 144 -0.52 1.06 4.16
C ARG A 144 -1.48 2.00 4.89
N MET A 145 -2.40 1.45 5.69
CA MET A 145 -3.37 2.25 6.45
C MET A 145 -2.69 3.18 7.46
N THR A 146 -1.77 2.67 8.29
CA THR A 146 -1.04 3.53 9.23
C THR A 146 -0.16 4.53 8.48
N ASP A 147 0.40 4.17 7.32
CA ASP A 147 1.16 5.12 6.50
C ASP A 147 0.28 6.21 5.88
N MET A 148 -1.03 6.03 5.73
CA MET A 148 -1.92 7.09 5.27
C MET A 148 -2.45 7.96 6.42
N TYR A 149 -2.73 7.38 7.59
CA TYR A 149 -3.47 8.07 8.67
C TYR A 149 -2.67 8.34 9.95
N GLY A 150 -1.62 7.56 10.22
CA GLY A 150 -0.90 7.56 11.49
C GLY A 150 -1.46 6.50 12.46
N PRO A 151 -1.88 6.88 13.68
CA PRO A 151 -2.52 5.95 14.60
C PRO A 151 -3.70 5.22 13.94
N ILE A 152 -3.88 3.93 14.25
CA ILE A 152 -5.01 3.13 13.73
C ILE A 152 -5.47 2.12 14.78
N PRO A 153 -6.72 1.62 14.73
CA PRO A 153 -7.10 0.45 15.49
C PRO A 153 -6.35 -0.78 14.94
N TYR A 154 -5.50 -1.39 15.77
CA TYR A 154 -4.71 -2.55 15.36
C TYR A 154 -4.69 -3.68 16.40
N SER A 155 -4.02 -3.53 17.53
CA SER A 155 -3.83 -4.60 18.52
C SER A 155 -5.12 -5.02 19.22
N LYS A 156 -6.09 -4.12 19.32
CA LYS A 156 -7.33 -4.31 20.10
C LYS A 156 -8.56 -4.66 19.27
N ILE A 157 -8.41 -4.76 17.96
CA ILE A 157 -9.51 -4.97 17.02
C ILE A 157 -10.06 -6.40 17.06
N VAL A 158 -9.21 -7.36 17.39
CA VAL A 158 -9.56 -8.76 17.64
C VAL A 158 -9.42 -8.97 19.15
N ASP A 159 -10.52 -9.28 19.83
CA ASP A 159 -10.49 -9.58 21.26
C ASP A 159 -9.94 -10.99 21.55
N GLU A 160 -9.75 -11.30 22.84
CA GLU A 160 -9.21 -12.59 23.30
C GLU A 160 -10.10 -13.78 22.90
N GLN A 161 -11.39 -13.54 22.65
CA GLN A 161 -12.37 -14.54 22.24
C GLN A 161 -12.55 -14.60 20.71
N GLY A 162 -11.81 -13.80 19.94
CA GLY A 162 -11.88 -13.74 18.47
C GLY A 162 -12.96 -12.81 17.91
N GLY A 163 -13.67 -12.05 18.74
CA GLY A 163 -14.60 -11.02 18.31
C GLY A 163 -13.91 -9.85 17.62
N ILE A 164 -14.56 -9.24 16.62
CA ILE A 164 -14.07 -8.04 15.94
C ILE A 164 -14.85 -6.82 16.41
N SER A 165 -14.15 -5.76 16.79
CA SER A 165 -14.74 -4.44 16.99
C SER A 165 -13.89 -3.35 16.35
N LEU A 166 -14.51 -2.50 15.52
CA LEU A 166 -13.87 -1.31 14.96
C LEU A 166 -13.94 -0.11 15.92
N SER A 167 -14.78 -0.18 16.95
CA SER A 167 -14.85 0.83 18.01
C SER A 167 -13.97 0.38 19.17
N VAL A 168 -12.65 0.49 18.98
CA VAL A 168 -11.62 0.07 19.94
C VAL A 168 -10.55 1.15 20.10
N PRO A 169 -9.80 1.18 21.21
CA PRO A 169 -8.72 2.14 21.37
C PRO A 169 -7.68 1.98 20.27
N TYR A 170 -7.28 3.11 19.68
CA TYR A 170 -6.24 3.18 18.68
C TYR A 170 -4.87 2.87 19.29
N ASP A 171 -3.95 2.42 18.45
CA ASP A 171 -2.54 2.32 18.78
C ASP A 171 -1.77 3.46 18.13
N SER A 172 -0.73 3.95 18.78
CA SER A 172 0.17 4.92 18.17
C SER A 172 0.85 4.30 16.95
N GLN A 173 1.22 5.10 15.96
CA GLN A 173 1.90 4.56 14.77
C GLN A 173 3.19 3.80 15.12
N ALA A 174 3.92 4.24 16.15
CA ALA A 174 5.11 3.53 16.64
C ALA A 174 4.76 2.13 17.18
N ASP A 175 3.69 2.01 17.97
CA ASP A 175 3.25 0.74 18.53
C ASP A 175 2.70 -0.20 17.45
N VAL A 176 1.98 0.34 16.46
CA VAL A 176 1.52 -0.42 15.29
C VAL A 176 2.71 -0.98 14.51
N TYR A 177 3.73 -0.16 14.22
CA TYR A 177 4.95 -0.62 13.55
C TYR A 177 5.67 -1.71 14.35
N LYS A 178 5.85 -1.50 15.65
CA LYS A 178 6.48 -2.49 16.54
C LYS A 178 5.73 -3.82 16.55
N GLN A 179 4.40 -3.77 16.65
CA GLN A 179 3.56 -4.96 16.65
C GLN A 179 3.60 -5.68 15.29
N MET A 180 3.51 -4.94 14.18
CA MET A 180 3.60 -5.51 12.84
C MET A 180 4.96 -6.17 12.57
N LEU A 181 6.08 -5.56 12.98
CA LEU A 181 7.41 -6.16 12.84
C LEU A 181 7.53 -7.47 13.63
N LYS A 182 7.02 -7.49 14.86
CA LYS A 182 6.94 -8.73 15.66
C LYS A 182 6.10 -9.80 14.97
N GLU A 183 4.94 -9.42 14.42
CA GLU A 183 4.07 -10.35 13.69
C GLU A 183 4.76 -10.89 12.43
N LEU A 184 5.56 -10.07 11.72
CA LEU A 184 6.36 -10.53 10.59
C LEU A 184 7.50 -11.48 11.01
N ASP A 185 8.11 -11.29 12.18
CA ASP A 185 9.08 -12.26 12.73
C ASP A 185 8.41 -13.61 13.03
N GLU A 186 7.20 -13.61 13.59
CA GLU A 186 6.43 -14.83 13.83
C GLU A 186 6.06 -15.54 12.51
N VAL A 187 5.68 -14.78 11.48
CA VAL A 187 5.41 -15.31 10.13
C VAL A 187 6.68 -15.91 9.51
N ASP A 188 7.81 -15.21 9.60
CA ASP A 188 9.08 -15.64 9.05
C ASP A 188 9.49 -17.02 9.58
N VAL A 189 9.36 -17.25 10.89
CA VAL A 189 9.60 -18.55 11.54
C VAL A 189 8.76 -19.64 10.90
N VAL A 190 7.44 -19.44 10.80
CA VAL A 190 6.53 -20.46 10.25
C VAL A 190 6.84 -20.75 8.77
N LEU A 191 7.05 -19.72 7.95
CA LEU A 191 7.35 -19.91 6.53
C LEU A 191 8.70 -20.63 6.33
N LYS A 192 9.70 -20.29 7.13
CA LYS A 192 11.03 -20.91 7.09
C LYS A 192 11.01 -22.40 7.45
N GLU A 193 10.17 -22.80 8.40
CA GLU A 193 9.95 -24.21 8.75
C GLU A 193 9.21 -24.98 7.63
N ASN A 194 8.52 -24.28 6.73
CA ASN A 194 7.66 -24.86 5.69
C ASN A 194 8.13 -24.58 4.26
N LEU A 195 9.41 -24.24 4.03
CA LEU A 195 9.95 -23.96 2.69
C LEU A 195 9.87 -25.14 1.70
N ASN A 196 9.80 -26.37 2.23
CA ASN A 196 9.68 -27.60 1.44
C ASN A 196 8.22 -28.05 1.22
N LEU A 197 7.25 -27.26 1.69
CA LEU A 197 5.84 -27.55 1.46
C LEU A 197 5.56 -27.54 -0.05
N GLY A 198 4.95 -28.60 -0.57
CA GLY A 198 4.59 -28.68 -1.98
C GLY A 198 3.58 -27.61 -2.35
N THR A 199 3.82 -26.90 -3.47
CA THR A 199 3.01 -25.74 -3.90
C THR A 199 1.52 -26.05 -4.03
N GLU A 200 1.17 -27.28 -4.41
CA GLU A 200 -0.23 -27.72 -4.56
C GLU A 200 -1.05 -27.63 -3.26
N ALA A 201 -0.42 -27.54 -2.08
CA ALA A 201 -1.10 -27.34 -0.80
C ALA A 201 -1.86 -26.00 -0.75
N PHE A 202 -1.31 -24.94 -1.36
CA PHE A 202 -1.87 -23.59 -1.34
C PHE A 202 -2.17 -23.02 -2.72
N ARG A 203 -1.82 -23.71 -3.80
CA ARG A 203 -1.98 -23.24 -5.19
C ARG A 203 -3.36 -22.67 -5.52
N LYS A 204 -4.44 -23.29 -5.03
CA LYS A 204 -5.82 -22.87 -5.32
C LYS A 204 -6.28 -21.67 -4.48
N PHE A 205 -5.49 -21.26 -3.49
CA PHE A 205 -5.83 -20.24 -2.50
C PHE A 205 -4.91 -19.02 -2.57
N ASP A 206 -3.86 -19.07 -3.38
CA ASP A 206 -2.82 -18.07 -3.50
C ASP A 206 -2.65 -17.66 -4.97
N ASP A 207 -3.10 -16.45 -5.29
CA ASP A 207 -3.02 -15.87 -6.63
C ASP A 207 -1.75 -15.00 -6.83
N VAL A 208 -0.85 -14.98 -5.83
CA VAL A 208 0.42 -14.24 -5.88
C VAL A 208 1.58 -15.17 -6.22
N TYR A 209 1.77 -16.24 -5.44
CA TYR A 209 2.89 -17.15 -5.59
C TYR A 209 2.47 -18.60 -5.81
N TYR A 210 1.18 -18.86 -6.00
CA TYR A 210 0.64 -20.18 -6.30
C TYR A 210 1.11 -21.26 -5.31
N GLY A 211 1.23 -20.88 -4.04
CA GLY A 211 1.63 -21.75 -2.93
C GLY A 211 3.13 -21.90 -2.70
N ASP A 212 3.98 -21.11 -3.36
CA ASP A 212 5.43 -21.14 -3.15
C ASP A 212 5.85 -20.42 -1.87
N MET A 213 6.14 -21.19 -0.81
CA MET A 213 6.53 -20.67 0.50
C MET A 213 7.90 -20.00 0.49
N ASN A 214 8.79 -20.32 -0.45
CA ASN A 214 10.08 -19.63 -0.56
C ASN A 214 9.87 -18.18 -1.00
N LYS A 215 8.92 -17.94 -1.92
CA LYS A 215 8.57 -16.59 -2.35
C LYS A 215 7.83 -15.81 -1.29
N TRP A 216 6.92 -16.44 -0.54
CA TRP A 216 6.30 -15.82 0.62
C TRP A 216 7.31 -15.44 1.71
N HIS A 217 8.30 -16.30 2.00
CA HIS A 217 9.37 -15.99 2.94
C HIS A 217 10.21 -14.78 2.47
N LYS A 218 10.57 -14.71 1.18
CA LYS A 218 11.24 -13.54 0.59
C LYS A 218 10.38 -12.28 0.70
N TYR A 219 9.09 -12.36 0.42
CA TYR A 219 8.16 -11.23 0.53
C TYR A 219 8.04 -10.72 1.97
N THR A 220 7.91 -11.61 2.96
CA THR A 220 7.87 -11.27 4.39
C THR A 220 9.10 -10.46 4.78
N ASN A 221 10.30 -10.93 4.44
CA ASN A 221 11.54 -10.21 4.74
C ASN A 221 11.69 -8.92 3.93
N SER A 222 11.16 -8.88 2.71
CA SER A 222 11.15 -7.65 1.90
C SER A 222 10.23 -6.58 2.49
N LEU A 223 9.09 -6.97 3.06
CA LEU A 223 8.19 -6.07 3.79
C LEU A 223 8.84 -5.57 5.08
N LYS A 224 9.56 -6.42 5.83
CA LYS A 224 10.38 -6.01 6.97
C LYS A 224 11.42 -4.95 6.55
N LEU A 225 12.12 -5.16 5.42
CA LEU A 225 13.10 -4.20 4.92
C LEU A 225 12.44 -2.85 4.54
N ARG A 226 11.28 -2.86 3.86
CA ARG A 226 10.51 -1.64 3.54
C ARG A 226 10.16 -0.86 4.82
N MET A 227 9.62 -1.55 5.83
CA MET A 227 9.27 -0.94 7.11
C MET A 227 10.49 -0.43 7.88
N ALA A 228 11.61 -1.16 7.84
CA ALA A 228 12.86 -0.74 8.47
C ALA A 228 13.41 0.55 7.85
N ILE A 229 13.50 0.61 6.51
CA ILE A 229 13.95 1.82 5.81
C ILE A 229 12.98 3.00 6.07
N ARG A 230 11.67 2.73 6.18
CA ARG A 230 10.68 3.75 6.58
C ARG A 230 11.03 4.41 7.92
N MET A 231 11.55 3.63 8.87
CA MET A 231 11.93 4.09 10.22
C MET A 231 13.28 4.83 10.29
N SER A 232 14.05 4.89 9.19
CA SER A 232 15.45 5.37 9.16
C SER A 232 15.71 6.77 9.74
N TYR A 233 14.69 7.63 9.85
CA TYR A 233 14.83 8.96 10.49
C TYR A 233 14.29 9.03 11.92
N VAL A 234 13.33 8.17 12.29
CA VAL A 234 12.66 8.24 13.60
C VAL A 234 13.30 7.32 14.63
N ASP A 235 13.78 6.15 14.20
CA ASP A 235 14.50 5.19 15.03
C ASP A 235 15.59 4.50 14.20
N PRO A 236 16.71 5.19 13.93
CA PRO A 236 17.76 4.68 13.03
C PRO A 236 18.42 3.39 13.53
N ALA A 237 18.51 3.18 14.85
CA ALA A 237 19.15 2.02 15.44
C ALA A 237 18.31 0.75 15.22
N THR A 238 17.01 0.81 15.55
CA THR A 238 16.09 -0.30 15.27
C THR A 238 15.96 -0.52 13.76
N ALA A 239 15.89 0.56 12.98
CA ALA A 239 15.84 0.49 11.52
C ALA A 239 17.02 -0.29 10.92
N GLN A 240 18.25 0.02 11.33
CA GLN A 240 19.44 -0.71 10.87
C GLN A 240 19.36 -2.19 11.24
N GLN A 241 19.06 -2.50 12.51
CA GLN A 241 18.99 -3.88 12.99
C GLN A 241 17.98 -4.71 12.19
N VAL A 242 16.77 -4.19 11.98
CA VAL A 242 15.71 -4.89 11.24
C VAL A 242 16.06 -5.04 9.76
N ALA A 243 16.64 -4.00 9.15
CA ALA A 243 17.05 -4.03 7.74
C ALA A 243 18.13 -5.09 7.47
N GLU A 244 19.19 -5.11 8.28
CA GLU A 244 20.29 -6.08 8.14
C GLU A 244 19.81 -7.51 8.40
N ALA A 245 18.95 -7.71 9.41
CA ALA A 245 18.34 -9.00 9.68
C ALA A 245 17.46 -9.49 8.52
N ALA A 246 16.64 -8.61 7.93
CA ALA A 246 15.80 -8.94 6.78
C ALA A 246 16.62 -9.33 5.55
N VAL A 247 17.67 -8.56 5.21
CA VAL A 247 18.56 -8.87 4.09
C VAL A 247 19.29 -10.21 4.30
N SER A 248 19.76 -10.47 5.52
CA SER A 248 20.41 -11.73 5.89
C SER A 248 19.48 -12.94 5.81
N ALA A 249 18.20 -12.78 6.20
CA ALA A 249 17.19 -13.83 6.10
C ALA A 249 16.82 -14.15 4.64
N GLY A 250 16.94 -13.17 3.74
CA GLY A 250 16.72 -13.33 2.31
C GLY A 250 15.48 -12.57 1.84
N VAL A 251 15.70 -11.64 0.92
CA VAL A 251 14.67 -10.75 0.34
C VAL A 251 14.45 -11.06 -1.16
N ILE A 252 13.47 -10.41 -1.77
CA ILE A 252 13.23 -10.45 -3.22
C ILE A 252 14.46 -9.84 -3.92
N THR A 253 15.13 -10.63 -4.77
CA THR A 253 16.36 -10.22 -5.48
C THR A 253 16.27 -10.41 -6.99
N SER A 254 15.18 -10.99 -7.49
CA SER A 254 14.97 -11.25 -8.91
C SER A 254 13.53 -10.95 -9.31
N ASN A 255 13.29 -10.57 -10.57
CA ASN A 255 11.95 -10.30 -11.07
C ASN A 255 11.01 -11.53 -11.03
N ALA A 256 11.56 -12.75 -10.99
CA ALA A 256 10.79 -13.98 -10.83
C ALA A 256 10.17 -14.13 -9.43
N ASP A 257 10.68 -13.38 -8.45
CA ASP A 257 10.19 -13.33 -7.07
C ASP A 257 9.32 -12.09 -6.80
N ASN A 258 8.96 -11.30 -7.83
CA ASN A 258 8.09 -10.13 -7.64
C ASN A 258 6.69 -10.54 -7.15
N ALA A 259 6.13 -9.74 -6.23
CA ALA A 259 4.79 -9.95 -5.69
C ALA A 259 3.76 -9.34 -6.64
N TRP A 260 3.24 -10.18 -7.54
CA TRP A 260 2.17 -9.84 -8.47
C TRP A 260 0.90 -10.59 -8.09
N LEU A 261 -0.15 -9.88 -7.72
CA LEU A 261 -1.46 -10.51 -7.58
C LEU A 261 -2.07 -10.71 -8.98
N THR A 262 -2.22 -11.97 -9.36
CA THR A 262 -2.93 -12.34 -10.59
C THR A 262 -4.43 -12.28 -10.35
N VAL A 263 -5.17 -11.78 -11.33
CA VAL A 263 -6.63 -11.66 -11.25
C VAL A 263 -7.24 -12.11 -12.57
N GLU A 264 -8.48 -12.61 -12.51
CA GLU A 264 -9.26 -12.86 -13.72
C GLU A 264 -9.64 -11.53 -14.42
N GLU A 265 -9.96 -10.51 -13.61
CA GLU A 265 -10.34 -9.18 -14.08
C GLU A 265 -9.67 -8.09 -13.24
N ASN A 266 -8.77 -7.33 -13.84
CA ASN A 266 -8.21 -6.11 -13.29
C ASN A 266 -9.19 -4.95 -13.49
N ARG A 267 -9.94 -4.67 -12.45
CA ARG A 267 -10.97 -3.64 -12.46
C ARG A 267 -10.43 -2.22 -12.38
N ALA A 268 -9.13 -2.03 -12.07
CA ALA A 268 -8.51 -0.72 -12.21
C ALA A 268 -8.44 -0.28 -13.69
N SER A 269 -8.38 -1.23 -14.63
CA SER A 269 -8.47 -0.92 -16.07
C SER A 269 -9.77 -0.20 -16.43
N MET A 270 -10.89 -0.46 -15.74
CA MET A 270 -12.15 0.26 -15.95
C MET A 270 -12.03 1.74 -15.62
N ILE A 271 -11.29 2.12 -14.58
CA ILE A 271 -11.10 3.51 -14.15
C ILE A 271 -10.37 4.32 -15.23
N PHE A 272 -9.32 3.74 -15.82
CA PHE A 272 -8.45 4.42 -16.79
C PHE A 272 -8.95 4.29 -18.25
N ASN A 273 -9.41 3.11 -18.66
CA ASN A 273 -9.77 2.81 -20.04
C ASN A 273 -11.27 2.97 -20.31
N GLY A 274 -12.12 2.53 -19.38
CA GLY A 274 -13.58 2.54 -19.51
C GLY A 274 -14.18 3.89 -19.14
N TRP A 275 -14.17 4.22 -17.84
CA TRP A 275 -14.70 5.48 -17.31
C TRP A 275 -13.89 6.68 -17.76
N ASN A 276 -12.61 6.49 -18.10
CA ASN A 276 -11.68 7.55 -18.49
C ASN A 276 -11.47 8.58 -17.38
N ASP A 277 -11.63 8.22 -16.11
CA ASP A 277 -11.66 9.16 -14.98
C ASP A 277 -10.29 9.75 -14.64
N HIS A 278 -9.20 9.06 -14.97
CA HIS A 278 -7.85 9.44 -14.56
C HIS A 278 -6.83 9.34 -15.69
N ARG A 279 -5.75 10.12 -15.61
CA ARG A 279 -4.60 10.09 -16.51
C ARG A 279 -3.30 10.06 -15.72
N VAL A 280 -2.20 9.68 -16.38
CA VAL A 280 -0.86 9.67 -15.78
C VAL A 280 -0.49 11.10 -15.40
N GLY A 281 0.14 11.30 -14.24
CA GLY A 281 0.52 12.59 -13.72
C GLY A 281 1.65 13.26 -14.50
N ALA A 282 1.62 14.59 -14.54
CA ALA A 282 2.62 15.44 -15.18
C ALA A 282 4.03 15.19 -14.63
N ASP A 283 4.14 14.89 -13.33
CA ASP A 283 5.41 14.66 -12.64
C ASP A 283 6.17 13.49 -13.25
N ILE A 284 5.61 12.27 -13.24
CA ILE A 284 6.31 11.09 -13.75
C ILE A 284 6.65 11.21 -15.24
N ILE A 285 5.75 11.79 -16.03
CA ILE A 285 6.02 12.05 -17.45
C ILE A 285 7.15 13.06 -17.63
N SER A 286 7.27 14.09 -16.78
CA SER A 286 8.34 15.09 -16.87
C SER A 286 9.71 14.51 -16.52
N TYR A 287 9.80 13.65 -15.50
CA TYR A 287 11.04 12.91 -15.20
C TYR A 287 11.41 11.98 -16.37
N MET A 288 10.48 11.12 -16.78
CA MET A 288 10.78 10.08 -17.76
C MET A 288 10.99 10.63 -19.18
N ASN A 289 10.35 11.73 -19.56
CA ASN A 289 10.67 12.41 -20.82
C ASN A 289 12.03 13.07 -20.78
N GLY A 290 12.34 13.79 -19.69
CA GLY A 290 13.62 14.46 -19.52
C GLY A 290 14.81 13.49 -19.52
N TYR A 291 14.62 12.31 -18.92
CA TYR A 291 15.58 11.20 -18.93
C TYR A 291 15.63 10.38 -20.22
N ASN A 292 14.80 10.69 -21.21
CA ASN A 292 14.62 9.84 -22.40
C ASN A 292 14.34 8.37 -22.04
N ASP A 293 13.60 8.12 -20.96
CA ASP A 293 13.49 6.81 -20.34
C ASP A 293 12.81 5.78 -21.26
N PRO A 294 13.46 4.65 -21.58
CA PRO A 294 12.92 3.64 -22.48
C PRO A 294 11.77 2.82 -21.87
N ARG A 295 11.47 2.98 -20.57
CA ARG A 295 10.31 2.33 -19.92
C ARG A 295 8.98 2.99 -20.27
N ARG A 296 8.97 4.25 -20.74
CA ARG A 296 7.74 4.99 -21.13
C ARG A 296 6.74 4.19 -21.99
N PRO A 297 7.12 3.57 -23.12
CA PRO A 297 6.17 2.79 -23.94
C PRO A 297 5.59 1.55 -23.27
N LYS A 298 6.21 1.06 -22.19
CA LYS A 298 5.73 -0.08 -21.41
C LYS A 298 4.79 0.35 -20.28
N MET A 299 4.86 1.62 -19.89
CA MET A 299 4.13 2.17 -18.76
C MET A 299 2.98 3.09 -19.17
N PHE A 300 3.09 3.78 -20.31
CA PHE A 300 2.15 4.83 -20.71
C PHE A 300 1.77 4.74 -22.18
N THR A 301 0.53 5.15 -22.48
CA THR A 301 0.08 5.37 -23.86
C THR A 301 0.56 6.71 -24.40
N THR A 302 0.69 6.84 -25.73
CA THR A 302 1.02 8.10 -26.39
C THR A 302 -0.23 8.92 -26.71
N VAL A 303 -0.03 10.24 -26.84
CA VAL A 303 -1.03 11.21 -27.31
C VAL A 303 -0.44 12.08 -28.42
N LYS A 304 -1.29 12.83 -29.13
CA LYS A 304 -0.85 13.78 -30.16
C LYS A 304 -0.46 15.12 -29.56
N LEU A 305 0.82 15.47 -29.67
CA LEU A 305 1.41 16.73 -29.19
C LEU A 305 1.63 17.72 -30.33
N ASP A 306 1.51 19.01 -30.02
CA ASP A 306 1.90 20.08 -30.95
C ASP A 306 3.39 20.37 -30.81
N GLU A 307 4.14 20.18 -31.89
CA GLU A 307 5.56 20.56 -31.99
C GLU A 307 5.81 21.53 -33.14
N ARG A 308 6.88 22.31 -33.02
CA ARG A 308 7.35 23.19 -34.10
C ARG A 308 8.54 22.56 -34.81
N VAL A 309 8.31 22.06 -36.02
CA VAL A 309 9.35 21.52 -36.90
C VAL A 309 9.44 22.42 -38.14
N GLY A 310 10.62 23.00 -38.39
CA GLY A 310 10.83 23.90 -39.54
C GLY A 310 9.92 25.15 -39.54
N GLY A 311 9.49 25.62 -38.36
CA GLY A 311 8.58 26.77 -38.23
C GLY A 311 7.09 26.46 -38.43
N GLN A 312 6.73 25.21 -38.74
CA GLN A 312 5.34 24.75 -38.86
C GLN A 312 4.91 23.97 -37.62
N ASN A 313 3.64 24.10 -37.25
CA ASN A 313 3.06 23.27 -36.20
C ASN A 313 2.73 21.90 -36.78
N VAL A 314 3.31 20.84 -36.23
CA VAL A 314 3.04 19.44 -36.60
C VAL A 314 2.54 18.67 -35.39
N LYS A 315 1.73 17.63 -35.64
CA LYS A 315 1.29 16.70 -34.60
C LYS A 315 2.22 15.50 -34.55
N VAL A 316 2.86 15.26 -33.41
CA VAL A 316 3.71 14.09 -33.17
C VAL A 316 3.15 13.21 -32.07
N ASP A 317 3.49 11.92 -32.07
CA ASP A 317 3.21 11.05 -30.94
C ASP A 317 4.20 11.32 -29.81
N GLY A 318 3.68 11.51 -28.60
CA GLY A 318 4.50 11.71 -27.42
C GLY A 318 3.75 11.39 -26.14
N TYR A 319 4.38 11.66 -25.01
CA TYR A 319 3.83 11.40 -23.68
C TYR A 319 3.53 12.71 -22.97
N ALA A 320 2.33 12.81 -22.41
CA ALA A 320 1.91 13.99 -21.66
C ALA A 320 1.13 13.58 -20.42
N GLY A 321 1.56 14.05 -19.26
CA GLY A 321 0.85 13.80 -18.01
C GLY A 321 -0.12 14.94 -17.69
N ILE A 322 -1.22 14.63 -17.03
CA ILE A 322 -2.15 15.62 -16.50
C ILE A 322 -1.55 16.27 -15.24
N ARG A 323 -1.68 17.59 -15.11
CA ARG A 323 -1.19 18.26 -13.90
C ARG A 323 -2.12 17.99 -12.73
N ILE A 324 -1.53 17.72 -11.57
CA ILE A 324 -2.26 17.36 -10.35
C ILE A 324 -2.85 18.60 -9.67
N GLY A 325 -4.06 18.44 -9.15
CA GLY A 325 -4.76 19.49 -8.42
C GLY A 325 -5.18 20.66 -9.31
N ILE A 326 -5.72 20.37 -10.50
CA ILE A 326 -6.31 21.37 -11.40
C ILE A 326 -7.84 21.34 -11.36
N ASP A 327 -8.46 22.39 -11.88
CA ASP A 327 -9.88 22.38 -12.19
C ASP A 327 -10.09 21.93 -13.63
N VAL A 328 -10.81 20.81 -13.79
CA VAL A 328 -11.24 20.35 -15.11
C VAL A 328 -12.64 20.89 -15.36
N ALA A 329 -12.81 21.68 -16.40
CA ALA A 329 -14.13 22.20 -16.77
C ALA A 329 -14.98 21.15 -17.49
N ASN A 330 -14.37 20.39 -18.41
CA ASN A 330 -15.04 19.39 -19.22
C ASN A 330 -14.12 18.19 -19.45
N LYS A 331 -14.59 17.00 -19.06
CA LYS A 331 -13.85 15.75 -19.22
C LYS A 331 -13.53 15.43 -20.67
N ASP A 332 -14.48 15.68 -21.58
CA ASP A 332 -14.33 15.31 -22.98
C ASP A 332 -13.23 16.11 -23.69
N GLU A 333 -12.89 17.29 -23.17
CA GLU A 333 -11.81 18.12 -23.71
C GLU A 333 -10.42 17.67 -23.23
N VAL A 334 -10.33 17.00 -22.08
CA VAL A 334 -9.05 16.63 -21.45
C VAL A 334 -8.70 15.15 -21.63
N LYS A 335 -9.70 14.26 -21.71
CA LYS A 335 -9.47 12.81 -21.62
C LYS A 335 -8.54 12.29 -22.72
N ASP A 336 -8.54 12.86 -23.92
CA ASP A 336 -7.69 12.40 -25.02
C ASP A 336 -6.40 13.22 -25.19
N ARG A 337 -6.11 14.13 -24.25
CA ARG A 337 -4.95 15.03 -24.29
C ARG A 337 -3.77 14.58 -23.46
N TYR A 338 -3.98 13.61 -22.57
CA TYR A 338 -2.97 13.09 -21.66
C TYR A 338 -2.89 11.57 -21.74
N SER A 339 -1.70 11.05 -21.48
CA SER A 339 -1.36 9.64 -21.45
C SER A 339 -2.13 8.88 -20.36
N LYS A 340 -2.49 7.64 -20.66
CA LYS A 340 -3.04 6.66 -19.71
C LYS A 340 -1.93 5.71 -19.25
N PRO A 341 -2.03 5.08 -18.07
CA PRO A 341 -1.21 3.91 -17.78
C PRO A 341 -1.50 2.82 -18.82
N VAL A 342 -0.48 2.08 -19.24
CA VAL A 342 -0.66 0.83 -19.98
C VAL A 342 -1.17 -0.19 -18.98
N ILE A 343 -2.47 -0.46 -19.06
CA ILE A 343 -3.18 -1.41 -18.20
C ILE A 343 -4.25 -2.10 -19.05
N ALA A 344 -4.39 -3.40 -18.87
CA ALA A 344 -5.37 -4.26 -19.52
C ALA A 344 -6.17 -5.05 -18.47
N THR A 345 -7.25 -5.70 -18.89
CA THR A 345 -8.13 -6.49 -18.01
C THR A 345 -7.38 -7.65 -17.34
N GLU A 346 -6.36 -8.19 -17.99
CA GLU A 346 -5.52 -9.28 -17.49
C GLU A 346 -4.24 -8.81 -16.77
N SER A 347 -4.02 -7.49 -16.64
CA SER A 347 -2.82 -6.98 -15.98
C SER A 347 -2.83 -7.35 -14.48
N PRO A 348 -1.75 -7.90 -13.91
CA PRO A 348 -1.69 -8.17 -12.49
C PRO A 348 -1.55 -6.87 -11.67
N TYR A 349 -1.81 -6.95 -10.37
CA TYR A 349 -1.55 -5.86 -9.43
C TYR A 349 -0.18 -6.02 -8.78
N LEU A 350 0.69 -5.01 -8.91
CA LEU A 350 1.99 -5.01 -8.25
C LEU A 350 1.85 -4.67 -6.77
N TRP A 351 2.44 -5.47 -5.89
CA TRP A 351 2.59 -5.11 -4.48
C TRP A 351 4.00 -4.64 -4.15
N MET A 352 5.00 -5.31 -4.73
CA MET A 352 6.41 -5.12 -4.46
C MET A 352 7.27 -5.81 -5.53
N ASN A 353 8.33 -5.16 -6.00
CA ASN A 353 9.25 -5.74 -6.98
C ASN A 353 10.72 -5.73 -6.53
N ALA A 354 11.54 -6.52 -7.22
CA ALA A 354 12.96 -6.68 -6.96
C ALA A 354 13.75 -5.37 -7.10
N ALA A 355 13.35 -4.50 -8.04
CA ALA A 355 13.97 -3.18 -8.20
C ALA A 355 13.77 -2.34 -6.94
N GLU A 356 12.55 -2.26 -6.41
CA GLU A 356 12.25 -1.55 -5.16
C GLU A 356 13.11 -2.07 -4.00
N ILE A 357 13.16 -3.39 -3.81
CA ILE A 357 13.94 -4.00 -2.73
C ILE A 357 15.43 -3.73 -2.88
N THR A 358 15.94 -3.71 -4.11
CA THR A 358 17.33 -3.38 -4.37
C THR A 358 17.62 -1.88 -4.14
N PHE A 359 16.67 -0.98 -4.43
CA PHE A 359 16.79 0.44 -4.04
C PHE A 359 16.73 0.65 -2.53
N LEU A 360 15.92 -0.11 -1.79
CA LEU A 360 15.91 -0.08 -0.32
C LEU A 360 17.28 -0.51 0.24
N ARG A 361 17.89 -1.55 -0.35
CA ARG A 361 19.27 -1.96 -0.02
C ARG A 361 20.28 -0.87 -0.39
N ALA A 362 20.14 -0.20 -1.53
CA ALA A 362 20.99 0.92 -1.92
C ALA A 362 20.91 2.07 -0.91
N GLU A 363 19.72 2.41 -0.42
CA GLU A 363 19.54 3.42 0.63
C GLU A 363 20.17 2.98 1.96
N GLY A 364 19.96 1.74 2.39
CA GLY A 364 20.61 1.21 3.59
C GLY A 364 22.13 1.25 3.49
N ALA A 365 22.70 0.86 2.35
CA ALA A 365 24.13 0.92 2.09
C ALA A 365 24.66 2.37 2.06
N LEU A 366 23.89 3.32 1.51
CA LEU A 366 24.23 4.74 1.52
C LEU A 366 24.30 5.30 2.95
N ARG A 367 23.57 4.70 3.89
CA ARG A 367 23.61 5.00 5.33
C ARG A 367 24.70 4.22 6.09
N GLY A 368 25.50 3.40 5.39
CA GLY A 368 26.55 2.59 5.98
C GLY A 368 26.08 1.26 6.58
N TRP A 369 24.85 0.82 6.29
CA TRP A 369 24.33 -0.46 6.80
C TRP A 369 24.78 -1.64 5.93
N ASN A 370 24.86 -2.83 6.53
CA ASN A 370 25.28 -4.04 5.81
C ASN A 370 24.16 -4.62 4.93
N MET A 371 24.03 -4.11 3.71
CA MET A 371 22.97 -4.50 2.78
C MET A 371 23.40 -5.53 1.71
N GLY A 372 24.56 -6.17 1.88
CA GLY A 372 25.07 -7.18 0.95
C GLY A 372 25.52 -6.61 -0.40
N GLY A 373 25.99 -5.36 -0.41
CA GLY A 373 26.51 -4.63 -1.57
C GLY A 373 26.76 -3.17 -1.22
N ASP A 374 27.60 -2.47 -1.99
CA ASP A 374 27.74 -1.02 -1.86
C ASP A 374 26.57 -0.28 -2.53
N ALA A 375 26.35 0.98 -2.11
CA ALA A 375 25.18 1.76 -2.52
C ALA A 375 25.11 1.99 -4.03
N LYS A 376 26.26 2.20 -4.69
CA LYS A 376 26.33 2.45 -6.14
C LYS A 376 25.98 1.19 -6.92
N SER A 377 26.64 0.08 -6.60
CA SER A 377 26.36 -1.20 -7.26
C SER A 377 24.90 -1.62 -7.11
N LEU A 378 24.32 -1.42 -5.92
CA LEU A 378 22.90 -1.71 -5.68
C LEU A 378 21.97 -0.77 -6.45
N TYR A 379 22.29 0.52 -6.52
CA TYR A 379 21.54 1.50 -7.32
C TYR A 379 21.52 1.12 -8.81
N GLU A 380 22.68 0.77 -9.37
CA GLU A 380 22.83 0.36 -10.77
C GLU A 380 22.12 -0.97 -11.06
N GLN A 381 22.23 -1.93 -10.14
CA GLN A 381 21.50 -3.20 -10.21
C GLN A 381 19.98 -2.99 -10.17
N ALA A 382 19.48 -2.10 -9.32
CA ALA A 382 18.05 -1.83 -9.20
C ALA A 382 17.45 -1.24 -10.49
N ILE A 383 18.20 -0.37 -11.19
CA ILE A 383 17.80 0.13 -12.51
C ILE A 383 17.76 -1.00 -13.53
N THR A 384 18.76 -1.88 -13.52
CA THR A 384 18.80 -3.06 -14.40
C THR A 384 17.58 -3.96 -14.17
N LEU A 385 17.28 -4.30 -12.91
CA LEU A 385 16.09 -5.06 -12.55
C LEU A 385 14.79 -4.40 -13.02
N SER A 386 14.71 -3.07 -12.95
CA SER A 386 13.54 -2.32 -13.44
C SER A 386 13.39 -2.39 -14.97
N PHE A 387 14.49 -2.37 -15.71
CA PHE A 387 14.48 -2.55 -17.18
C PHE A 387 14.10 -3.99 -17.55
N ASP A 388 14.69 -4.96 -16.86
CA ASP A 388 14.45 -6.38 -17.08
C ASP A 388 12.98 -6.76 -16.83
N GLN A 389 12.31 -6.11 -15.87
CA GLN A 389 10.88 -6.33 -15.60
C GLN A 389 10.03 -6.09 -16.86
N TYR A 390 10.46 -5.17 -17.73
CA TYR A 390 9.77 -4.82 -18.97
C TYR A 390 10.38 -5.44 -20.23
N GLY A 391 11.39 -6.31 -20.08
CA GLY A 391 12.13 -6.92 -21.17
C GLY A 391 12.91 -5.89 -22.01
N LEU A 392 13.41 -4.82 -21.38
CA LEU A 392 14.13 -3.74 -22.04
C LEU A 392 15.64 -3.93 -21.92
N THR A 393 16.37 -3.56 -22.97
CA THR A 393 17.84 -3.46 -22.96
C THR A 393 18.28 -2.02 -22.70
N GLY A 394 19.58 -1.80 -22.48
CA GLY A 394 20.17 -0.45 -22.41
C GLY A 394 20.21 0.18 -21.02
N ALA A 395 20.00 -0.61 -19.96
CA ALA A 395 20.14 -0.16 -18.58
C ALA A 395 21.54 0.45 -18.30
N ASP A 396 22.62 -0.16 -18.82
CA ASP A 396 24.00 0.31 -18.65
C ASP A 396 24.21 1.73 -19.18
N ALA A 397 23.67 2.03 -20.38
CA ALA A 397 23.76 3.35 -20.98
C ALA A 397 22.90 4.37 -20.22
N TYR A 398 21.71 3.95 -19.79
CA TYR A 398 20.78 4.80 -19.03
C TYR A 398 21.37 5.17 -17.66
N VAL A 399 21.93 4.20 -16.94
CA VAL A 399 22.47 4.47 -15.60
C VAL A 399 23.75 5.31 -15.63
N ALA A 400 24.51 5.27 -16.72
CA ALA A 400 25.69 6.11 -16.92
C ALA A 400 25.35 7.56 -17.34
N ASP A 401 24.08 7.90 -17.56
CA ASP A 401 23.66 9.22 -18.06
C ASP A 401 23.80 10.32 -16.99
N SER A 402 24.81 11.17 -17.20
CA SER A 402 25.13 12.31 -16.35
C SER A 402 24.61 13.65 -16.90
N GLN A 403 23.85 13.63 -18.00
CA GLN A 403 23.47 14.84 -18.75
C GLN A 403 21.97 15.09 -18.67
N ASN A 404 21.15 14.06 -18.91
CA ASN A 404 19.71 14.21 -18.95
C ASN A 404 19.14 14.48 -17.55
N LYS A 405 18.12 15.35 -17.50
CA LYS A 405 17.48 15.85 -16.29
C LYS A 405 15.97 15.86 -16.50
N PRO A 406 15.15 15.86 -15.44
CA PRO A 406 13.71 16.07 -15.56
C PRO A 406 13.43 17.33 -16.38
N GLN A 407 12.48 17.26 -17.32
CA GLN A 407 12.15 18.41 -18.15
C GLN A 407 11.14 19.34 -17.48
N ALA A 408 11.08 20.57 -17.96
CA ALA A 408 9.97 21.48 -17.66
C ALA A 408 8.64 20.90 -18.16
N TYR A 409 7.54 21.23 -17.50
CA TYR A 409 6.22 20.71 -17.87
C TYR A 409 5.53 21.61 -18.89
N THR A 410 5.25 21.09 -20.07
CA THR A 410 4.41 21.76 -21.08
C THR A 410 3.05 21.09 -21.13
N ASP A 411 2.02 21.82 -20.75
CA ASP A 411 0.63 21.36 -20.78
C ASP A 411 0.10 21.33 -22.23
N PRO A 412 -0.39 20.18 -22.75
CA PRO A 412 -1.06 20.09 -24.05
C PRO A 412 -2.31 20.98 -24.20
N MET A 413 -2.92 21.39 -23.09
CA MET A 413 -4.01 22.36 -23.04
C MET A 413 -3.52 23.81 -22.93
N ARG A 414 -2.21 24.01 -22.69
CA ARG A 414 -1.53 25.31 -22.55
C ARG A 414 -2.02 26.17 -21.38
N THR A 415 -2.73 25.60 -20.43
CA THR A 415 -3.30 26.33 -19.29
C THR A 415 -2.35 26.28 -18.09
N TYR A 416 -1.75 25.12 -17.85
CA TYR A 416 -1.01 24.85 -16.63
C TYR A 416 0.44 24.43 -16.89
N SER A 417 1.14 25.07 -17.84
CA SER A 417 2.58 24.80 -18.05
C SER A 417 3.44 25.32 -16.89
N VAL A 418 4.62 24.72 -16.68
CA VAL A 418 5.63 25.14 -15.70
C VAL A 418 6.98 25.23 -16.40
N ALA A 419 7.57 26.42 -16.42
CA ALA A 419 8.84 26.67 -17.12
C ALA A 419 10.06 26.03 -16.44
N ALA A 420 10.03 25.85 -15.11
CA ALA A 420 11.11 25.21 -14.36
C ALA A 420 10.79 23.72 -14.12
N PRO A 421 11.77 22.81 -14.30
CA PRO A 421 11.60 21.41 -13.92
C PRO A 421 11.51 21.27 -12.39
N ALA A 422 10.86 20.20 -11.92
CA ALA A 422 10.71 19.95 -10.48
C ALA A 422 12.05 19.62 -9.80
N SER A 423 12.99 19.03 -10.54
CA SER A 423 14.35 18.74 -10.09
C SER A 423 15.34 18.91 -11.24
N THR A 424 16.62 19.01 -10.89
CA THR A 424 17.75 19.01 -11.83
C THR A 424 18.66 17.79 -11.67
N ILE A 425 18.23 16.80 -10.88
CA ILE A 425 18.99 15.58 -10.61
C ILE A 425 19.20 14.78 -11.89
N THR A 426 20.39 14.23 -12.07
CA THR A 426 20.76 13.35 -13.19
C THR A 426 20.72 11.88 -12.76
N ILE A 427 20.77 10.95 -13.71
CA ILE A 427 20.70 9.51 -13.41
C ILE A 427 22.02 9.02 -12.80
N ALA A 428 23.15 9.31 -13.44
CA ALA A 428 24.45 8.77 -13.04
C ALA A 428 24.78 9.05 -11.57
N TRP A 429 25.19 7.99 -10.88
CA TRP A 429 25.69 8.04 -9.51
C TRP A 429 26.89 8.98 -9.38
N GLN A 430 27.02 9.64 -8.23
CA GLN A 430 28.18 10.48 -7.91
C GLN A 430 28.86 9.98 -6.65
N ASP A 431 30.14 9.67 -6.73
CA ASP A 431 30.93 9.22 -5.58
C ASP A 431 31.25 10.40 -4.63
N GLY A 432 31.38 10.12 -3.33
CA GLY A 432 31.72 11.09 -2.28
C GLY A 432 30.64 11.27 -1.21
N ASP A 433 31.06 11.40 0.05
CA ASP A 433 30.14 11.53 1.20
C ASP A 433 29.32 12.83 1.16
N ASP A 434 29.85 13.88 0.53
CA ASP A 434 29.15 15.15 0.30
C ASP A 434 27.97 15.00 -0.68
N LYS A 435 27.84 13.84 -1.34
CA LYS A 435 26.76 13.50 -2.26
C LYS A 435 25.61 12.72 -1.62
N PHE A 436 25.61 12.51 -0.30
CA PHE A 436 24.56 11.74 0.38
C PHE A 436 23.14 12.16 -0.04
N GLU A 437 22.79 13.44 0.08
CA GLU A 437 21.44 13.93 -0.25
C GLU A 437 21.11 13.81 -1.75
N ALA A 438 22.08 14.11 -2.62
CA ALA A 438 21.90 14.00 -4.07
C ALA A 438 21.76 12.53 -4.53
N ASN A 439 22.44 11.59 -3.87
CA ASN A 439 22.32 10.17 -4.17
C ASN A 439 21.07 9.56 -3.55
N LEU A 440 20.63 10.05 -2.38
CA LEU A 440 19.31 9.72 -1.85
C LEU A 440 18.21 10.17 -2.82
N GLU A 441 18.31 11.38 -3.39
CA GLU A 441 17.38 11.84 -4.42
C GLU A 441 17.38 10.91 -5.65
N ARG A 442 18.56 10.47 -6.13
CA ARG A 442 18.67 9.50 -7.23
C ARG A 442 17.99 8.17 -6.91
N ILE A 443 18.30 7.60 -5.74
CA ILE A 443 17.74 6.32 -5.29
C ILE A 443 16.21 6.42 -5.26
N ILE A 444 15.67 7.41 -4.57
CA ILE A 444 14.21 7.53 -4.41
C ILE A 444 13.53 7.86 -5.73
N THR A 445 14.13 8.70 -6.58
CA THR A 445 13.58 9.04 -7.90
C THR A 445 13.51 7.81 -8.81
N GLN A 446 14.57 7.01 -8.88
CA GLN A 446 14.55 5.79 -9.70
C GLN A 446 13.69 4.69 -9.08
N LYS A 447 13.63 4.58 -7.74
CA LYS A 447 12.68 3.70 -7.04
C LYS A 447 11.25 4.06 -7.40
N TRP A 448 10.92 5.35 -7.36
CA TRP A 448 9.62 5.88 -7.75
C TRP A 448 9.25 5.59 -9.20
N ILE A 449 10.19 5.61 -10.14
CA ILE A 449 9.91 5.15 -11.52
C ILE A 449 9.69 3.63 -11.54
N ALA A 450 10.54 2.86 -10.86
CA ALA A 450 10.55 1.41 -10.92
C ALA A 450 9.32 0.74 -10.26
N MET A 451 8.70 1.40 -9.29
CA MET A 451 7.56 0.85 -8.54
C MET A 451 6.19 1.37 -9.00
N PHE A 452 6.12 2.20 -10.04
CA PHE A 452 4.84 2.59 -10.63
C PHE A 452 4.04 1.33 -11.04
N PRO A 453 2.75 1.20 -10.69
CA PRO A 453 1.87 2.24 -10.13
C PRO A 453 1.60 2.14 -8.60
N CYS A 454 2.52 1.66 -7.77
CA CYS A 454 2.32 1.52 -6.31
C CYS A 454 2.20 2.89 -5.60
N THR A 455 0.99 3.45 -5.54
CA THR A 455 0.79 4.86 -5.19
C THR A 455 0.99 5.17 -3.71
N VAL A 456 0.51 4.31 -2.81
CA VAL A 456 0.64 4.53 -1.35
C VAL A 456 2.12 4.50 -0.95
N GLU A 457 2.89 3.54 -1.47
CA GLU A 457 4.34 3.45 -1.22
C GLU A 457 5.07 4.70 -1.74
N ALA A 458 4.74 5.17 -2.95
CA ALA A 458 5.32 6.38 -3.54
C ALA A 458 5.05 7.63 -2.71
N TRP A 459 3.81 7.81 -2.26
CA TRP A 459 3.47 8.94 -1.41
C TRP A 459 4.13 8.86 -0.03
N SER A 460 4.25 7.66 0.55
CA SER A 460 4.98 7.47 1.80
C SER A 460 6.47 7.81 1.67
N GLU A 461 7.12 7.40 0.58
CA GLU A 461 8.53 7.71 0.33
C GLU A 461 8.78 9.19 0.07
N TYR A 462 7.89 9.83 -0.69
CA TYR A 462 7.90 11.27 -0.88
C TYR A 462 7.83 12.00 0.46
N ARG A 463 6.91 11.60 1.35
CA ARG A 463 6.78 12.26 2.65
C ARG A 463 8.03 12.07 3.50
N ARG A 464 8.57 10.85 3.54
CA ARG A 464 9.73 10.48 4.37
C ARG A 464 11.00 11.21 3.94
N THR A 465 11.21 11.35 2.64
CA THR A 465 12.50 11.79 2.08
C THR A 465 12.46 13.17 1.44
N GLY A 466 11.28 13.61 1.00
CA GLY A 466 11.08 14.77 0.15
C GLY A 466 11.41 14.54 -1.34
N TYR A 467 11.53 13.27 -1.77
CA TYR A 467 11.91 12.89 -3.14
C TYR A 467 10.93 11.86 -3.75
N PRO A 468 10.77 11.84 -5.09
CA PRO A 468 11.28 12.84 -6.03
C PRO A 468 10.66 14.22 -5.74
N LYS A 469 11.27 15.30 -6.25
CA LYS A 469 10.63 16.61 -6.16
C LYS A 469 9.39 16.60 -7.06
N LEU A 470 8.23 16.92 -6.48
CA LEU A 470 6.95 16.98 -7.18
C LEU A 470 6.54 18.44 -7.39
N LEU A 471 5.89 18.71 -8.52
CA LEU A 471 5.28 20.00 -8.84
C LEU A 471 4.24 20.38 -7.77
N PRO A 472 4.08 21.68 -7.47
CA PRO A 472 3.00 22.11 -6.62
C PRO A 472 1.63 21.91 -7.27
N VAL A 473 0.63 21.58 -6.46
CA VAL A 473 -0.78 21.58 -6.87
C VAL A 473 -1.13 22.98 -7.35
N VAL A 474 -1.99 23.06 -8.37
CA VAL A 474 -2.38 24.36 -8.95
C VAL A 474 -3.45 25.02 -8.10
N VAL A 475 -4.46 24.25 -7.72
CA VAL A 475 -5.61 24.66 -6.90
C VAL A 475 -5.47 24.01 -5.54
N ASN A 476 -5.40 24.84 -4.51
CA ASN A 476 -5.31 24.41 -3.13
C ASN A 476 -6.54 24.91 -2.35
N ASN A 477 -7.48 24.00 -2.09
CA ASN A 477 -8.71 24.28 -1.36
C ASN A 477 -8.64 23.87 0.11
N SER A 478 -7.43 23.69 0.67
CA SER A 478 -7.25 23.31 2.07
C SER A 478 -7.54 24.45 3.07
N GLY A 479 -8.02 25.61 2.61
CA GLY A 479 -8.19 26.80 3.45
C GLY A 479 -6.89 27.33 4.07
N GLY A 480 -5.74 27.09 3.44
CA GLY A 480 -4.42 27.49 3.94
C GLY A 480 -3.78 26.54 4.96
N VAL A 481 -4.49 25.48 5.39
CA VAL A 481 -3.95 24.45 6.32
C VAL A 481 -2.71 23.75 5.74
N ILE A 482 -2.72 23.40 4.45
CA ILE A 482 -1.63 22.71 3.77
C ILE A 482 -0.86 23.71 2.92
N ASN A 483 0.39 23.99 3.29
CA ASN A 483 1.31 24.74 2.44
C ASN A 483 1.99 23.81 1.43
N ASP A 484 1.43 23.76 0.22
CA ASP A 484 1.89 22.83 -0.82
C ASP A 484 3.30 23.10 -1.36
N LYS A 485 3.82 24.32 -1.18
CA LYS A 485 5.17 24.66 -1.65
C LYS A 485 6.27 24.22 -0.69
N VAL A 486 5.92 23.98 0.57
CA VAL A 486 6.89 23.65 1.64
C VAL A 486 6.68 22.22 2.11
N ILE A 487 5.47 21.89 2.54
CA ILE A 487 5.17 20.61 3.15
C ILE A 487 4.31 19.70 2.26
N LYS A 488 3.44 20.20 1.38
CA LYS A 488 2.40 19.33 0.77
C LYS A 488 1.60 18.55 1.82
N ILE A 489 0.71 17.68 1.37
CA ILE A 489 -0.03 16.80 2.26
C ILE A 489 0.86 15.73 2.90
N ARG A 490 0.68 15.54 4.21
CA ARG A 490 1.46 14.64 5.06
C ARG A 490 0.70 13.42 5.55
N ARG A 491 -0.63 13.47 5.55
CA ARG A 491 -1.50 12.35 5.88
C ARG A 491 -2.92 12.62 5.37
N LEU A 492 -3.73 11.57 5.32
CA LEU A 492 -5.18 11.70 5.32
C LEU A 492 -5.64 11.96 6.75
N TRP A 493 -6.73 12.69 6.91
CA TRP A 493 -7.35 12.95 8.22
C TRP A 493 -8.50 11.99 8.48
N TYR A 494 -8.86 11.80 9.75
CA TYR A 494 -9.92 10.86 10.07
C TYR A 494 -11.25 11.40 9.56
N PRO A 495 -12.12 10.51 9.06
CA PRO A 495 -13.40 10.96 8.57
C PRO A 495 -14.27 11.48 9.73
N PRO A 496 -15.16 12.46 9.49
CA PRO A 496 -16.11 12.96 10.48
C PRO A 496 -16.94 11.88 11.19
N ARG A 497 -17.15 10.73 10.53
CA ARG A 497 -17.86 9.59 11.10
C ARG A 497 -17.14 8.97 12.30
N GLU A 498 -15.80 8.99 12.34
CA GLU A 498 -15.05 8.51 13.51
C GLU A 498 -15.31 9.38 14.74
N TYR A 499 -15.40 10.70 14.56
CA TYR A 499 -15.77 11.62 15.64
C TYR A 499 -17.16 11.40 16.21
N SER A 500 -18.09 10.93 15.37
CA SER A 500 -19.48 10.74 15.77
C SER A 500 -19.75 9.36 16.39
N ASN A 501 -18.98 8.34 16.00
CA ASN A 501 -19.29 6.93 16.32
C ASN A 501 -18.19 6.22 17.14
N ASN A 502 -17.01 6.82 17.29
CA ASN A 502 -15.88 6.19 17.94
C ASN A 502 -15.38 7.05 19.12
N GLN A 503 -15.67 6.62 20.35
CA GLN A 503 -15.25 7.33 21.56
C GLN A 503 -13.72 7.46 21.70
N TYR A 504 -12.93 6.64 21.00
CA TYR A 504 -11.48 6.62 21.11
C TYR A 504 -10.74 7.58 20.18
N ILE A 505 -11.46 8.22 19.24
CA ILE A 505 -10.88 9.12 18.25
C ILE A 505 -10.11 10.29 18.87
N THR A 506 -10.61 10.86 19.97
CA THR A 506 -9.94 11.99 20.65
C THR A 506 -8.56 11.62 21.16
N GLU A 507 -8.37 10.40 21.67
CA GLU A 507 -7.05 9.91 22.08
C GLU A 507 -6.15 9.61 20.87
N ALA A 508 -6.72 9.07 19.78
CA ALA A 508 -5.99 8.84 18.53
C ALA A 508 -5.43 10.15 17.94
N VAL A 509 -6.20 11.24 18.00
CA VAL A 509 -5.75 12.58 17.53
C VAL A 509 -4.58 13.09 18.38
N LYS A 510 -4.62 12.90 19.71
CA LYS A 510 -3.48 13.29 20.58
C LYS A 510 -2.19 12.55 20.21
N MET A 511 -2.29 11.29 19.79
CA MET A 511 -1.13 10.49 19.36
C MET A 511 -0.48 11.01 18.07
N LEU A 512 -1.15 11.85 17.28
CA LEU A 512 -0.55 12.50 16.11
C LEU A 512 0.54 13.51 16.50
N GLY A 513 0.45 14.10 17.70
CA GLY A 513 1.32 15.21 18.10
C GLY A 513 1.06 16.52 17.35
N GLY A 514 -0.13 16.66 16.77
CA GLY A 514 -0.61 17.82 16.02
C GLY A 514 -2.10 17.70 15.71
N ASP A 515 -2.65 18.67 14.96
CA ASP A 515 -4.07 18.69 14.61
C ASP A 515 -4.44 17.52 13.65
N ASP A 516 -5.69 17.06 13.68
CA ASP A 516 -6.20 16.10 12.70
C ASP A 516 -6.50 16.77 11.35
N ASN A 517 -5.45 17.03 10.58
CA ASN A 517 -5.56 17.55 9.23
C ASN A 517 -4.42 17.00 8.35
N GLY A 518 -4.42 17.40 7.07
CA GLY A 518 -3.44 16.94 6.11
C GLY A 518 -2.04 17.55 6.26
N ALA A 519 -1.82 18.54 7.14
CA ALA A 519 -0.51 19.17 7.34
C ALA A 519 0.34 18.47 8.41
N THR A 520 -0.28 17.70 9.31
CA THR A 520 0.40 17.04 10.42
C THR A 520 1.30 15.89 9.94
N PRO A 521 2.63 15.95 10.18
CA PRO A 521 3.56 14.88 9.84
C PRO A 521 3.28 13.60 10.64
N LEU A 522 3.49 12.45 9.99
CA LEU A 522 3.40 11.14 10.63
C LEU A 522 4.62 10.84 11.53
N TRP A 523 4.54 9.76 12.32
CA TRP A 523 5.59 9.41 13.28
C TRP A 523 6.94 9.17 12.61
N TRP A 524 6.99 8.45 11.49
CA TRP A 524 8.23 8.21 10.74
C TRP A 524 8.66 9.42 9.90
N ASP A 525 7.79 10.42 9.75
CA ASP A 525 8.02 11.59 8.92
C ASP A 525 8.86 12.65 9.64
N LYS A 526 10.16 12.35 9.82
CA LYS A 526 11.08 13.10 10.70
C LYS A 526 12.33 13.65 10.02
N LYS A 527 12.46 13.54 8.69
CA LYS A 527 13.56 14.20 7.99
C LYS A 527 13.45 15.73 8.18
N PRO A 528 14.51 16.42 8.64
CA PRO A 528 14.51 17.87 8.70
C PRO A 528 14.22 18.49 7.33
N ARG A 529 13.32 19.48 7.29
CA ARG A 529 12.97 20.19 6.06
C ARG A 529 13.56 21.58 6.09
N THR A 530 14.37 21.90 5.11
CA THR A 530 14.81 23.28 4.88
C THR A 530 13.63 24.05 4.28
N PRO A 531 13.25 25.22 4.84
CA PRO A 531 12.12 26.04 4.38
C PRO A 531 12.20 26.45 2.90
#